data_AF-A0A486XWV6-F1
#
_entry.id   AF-A0A486XWV6-F1
#
_cell.length_a   1.000
_cell.length_b   1.000
_cell.length_c   1.000
_cell.angle_alpha   90.00
_cell.angle_beta   90.00
_cell.angle_gamma   90.00
#
_symmetry.space_group_name_H-M   'P 1'
#
loop_
_entity.id
_entity.type
_entity.pdbx_description
1 polymer ?
#
loop_
_entity_poly.entity_id
_entity_poly.type
_entity_poly.pdbx_seq_one_letter_code
_entity_poly.pdbx_strand_id
1 'polypeptide(L)'
;MPYHRAEHLNHQDVRIDELIIHSFEMGVYLAEADYDGRRAFLVDDENKPQRFHSVEQVKLALDRCSIYKAFLVHQSAYDEMCGGPDKVDNTLKVPLFVPGVA
;
A
#
# COMPACT_ATOMS: atom_id res chain seq x y z
N MET A 1 12.86 -9.21 -7.04
CA MET A 1 11.38 -9.11 -6.99
C MET A 1 10.97 -8.13 -8.08
N PRO A 2 9.82 -8.29 -8.75
CA PRO A 2 9.31 -7.21 -9.58
C PRO A 2 9.10 -5.97 -8.70
N TYR A 3 9.40 -4.79 -9.24
CA TYR A 3 9.18 -3.50 -8.58
C TYR A 3 8.39 -2.61 -9.53
N HIS A 4 7.54 -1.76 -8.97
CA HIS A 4 6.82 -0.74 -9.72
C HIS A 4 7.40 0.63 -9.41
N ARG A 5 7.37 1.54 -10.38
CA ARG A 5 7.65 2.97 -10.14
C ARG A 5 6.35 3.74 -10.30
N ALA A 6 6.08 4.69 -9.41
CA ALA A 6 4.89 5.51 -9.49
C ALA A 6 4.77 6.21 -10.85
N GLU A 7 5.89 6.70 -11.40
CA GLU A 7 5.94 7.35 -12.72
C GLU A 7 5.47 6.46 -13.88
N HIS A 8 5.64 5.13 -13.79
CA HIS A 8 5.18 4.18 -14.81
C HIS A 8 3.72 3.78 -14.64
N LEU A 9 3.20 3.87 -13.42
CA LEU A 9 1.83 3.50 -13.10
C LEU A 9 0.88 4.71 -13.16
N ASN A 10 1.37 5.93 -12.99
CA ASN A 10 0.52 7.12 -12.83
C ASN A 10 0.09 7.76 -14.16
N HIS A 11 -0.60 6.97 -15.00
CA HIS A 11 -1.16 7.40 -16.29
C HIS A 11 -2.64 7.05 -16.41
N GLN A 12 -3.39 7.81 -17.23
CA GLN A 12 -4.85 7.69 -17.34
C GLN A 12 -5.33 6.34 -17.92
N ASP A 13 -4.50 5.70 -18.74
CA ASP A 13 -4.73 4.39 -19.34
C ASP A 13 -4.30 3.23 -18.44
N VAL A 14 -3.68 3.52 -17.29
CA VAL A 14 -3.29 2.51 -16.30
C VAL A 14 -4.43 2.24 -15.32
N ARG A 15 -4.69 0.94 -15.11
CA ARG A 15 -5.60 0.43 -14.09
C ARG A 15 -4.84 -0.48 -13.12
N ILE A 16 -4.81 -0.09 -11.85
CA ILE A 16 -4.34 -0.92 -10.73
C ILE A 16 -5.55 -1.68 -10.17
N ASP A 17 -5.45 -3.01 -10.07
CA ASP A 17 -6.57 -3.84 -9.60
C ASP A 17 -6.70 -3.82 -8.07
N GLU A 18 -5.57 -3.82 -7.36
CA GLU A 18 -5.52 -3.65 -5.90
C GLU A 18 -4.30 -2.82 -5.51
N LEU A 19 -4.53 -1.78 -4.70
CA LEU A 19 -3.49 -1.02 -4.03
C LEU A 19 -3.53 -1.33 -2.52
N ILE A 20 -2.44 -1.83 -1.96
CA ILE A 20 -2.29 -2.05 -0.53
C ILE A 20 -1.29 -1.02 0.01
N ILE A 21 -1.75 -0.19 0.94
CA ILE A 21 -0.91 0.74 1.68
C ILE A 21 -0.61 0.10 3.03
N HIS A 22 0.63 -0.29 3.24
CA HIS A 22 1.09 -0.84 4.50
C HIS A 22 1.47 0.31 5.43
N SER A 23 0.79 0.43 6.57
CA SER A 23 1.26 1.24 7.71
C SER A 23 2.47 0.52 8.29
N PHE A 24 3.64 1.09 8.04
CA PHE A 24 4.92 0.62 8.53
C PHE A 24 5.35 1.43 9.77
N GLU A 25 6.50 1.10 10.33
CA GLU A 25 7.03 1.71 11.54
C GLU A 25 7.28 3.22 11.38
N MET A 26 7.24 3.94 12.51
CA MET A 26 7.63 5.35 12.60
C MET A 26 6.87 6.28 11.64
N GLY A 27 5.59 5.98 11.38
CA GLY A 27 4.73 6.79 10.49
C GLY A 27 5.10 6.69 9.01
N VAL A 28 5.84 5.65 8.62
CA VAL A 28 6.15 5.34 7.23
C VAL A 28 5.03 4.51 6.63
N TYR A 29 4.74 4.73 5.36
CA TYR A 29 3.83 3.92 4.57
C TYR A 29 4.56 3.40 3.34
N LEU A 30 4.30 2.14 2.99
CA LEU A 30 4.77 1.49 1.78
C LEU A 30 3.58 1.10 0.93
N ALA A 31 3.67 1.28 -0.38
CA ALA A 31 2.58 0.97 -1.31
C ALA A 31 2.92 -0.26 -2.14
N GLU A 32 2.06 -1.27 -2.13
CA GLU A 32 2.11 -2.44 -2.98
C GLU A 32 0.96 -2.36 -4.00
N ALA A 33 1.30 -2.43 -5.29
CA ALA A 33 0.34 -2.34 -6.38
C ALA A 33 0.27 -3.66 -7.15
N ASP A 34 -0.95 -4.12 -7.40
CA ASP A 34 -1.25 -5.20 -8.34
C ASP A 34 -1.61 -4.59 -9.70
N TYR A 35 -0.65 -4.63 -10.63
CA TYR A 35 -0.81 -4.11 -11.99
C TYR A 35 -0.49 -5.20 -12.99
N ASP A 36 -1.43 -5.49 -13.90
CA ASP A 36 -1.29 -6.54 -14.92
C ASP A 36 -0.94 -7.92 -14.32
N GLY A 37 -1.60 -8.26 -13.20
CA GLY A 37 -1.36 -9.48 -12.42
C GLY A 37 0.02 -9.55 -11.75
N ARG A 38 0.78 -8.45 -11.73
CA ARG A 38 2.09 -8.34 -11.07
C ARG A 38 1.97 -7.48 -9.83
N ARG A 39 2.02 -8.15 -8.69
CA ARG A 39 2.07 -7.52 -7.37
C ARG A 39 3.50 -7.15 -7.00
N ALA A 40 3.73 -5.88 -6.71
CA ALA A 40 5.03 -5.38 -6.31
C ALA A 40 4.94 -4.05 -5.53
N PHE A 41 5.93 -3.80 -4.67
CA PHE A 41 6.10 -2.50 -4.03
C PHE A 41 6.47 -1.41 -5.03
N LEU A 42 5.97 -0.20 -4.76
CA LEU A 42 6.51 1.02 -5.34
C LEU A 42 7.95 1.22 -4.83
N VAL A 43 8.86 1.60 -5.72
CA VAL A 43 10.26 1.90 -5.40
C VAL A 43 10.67 3.30 -5.82
N ASP A 44 11.65 3.83 -5.10
CA ASP A 44 12.32 5.09 -5.41
C ASP A 44 13.38 4.93 -6.52
N ASP A 45 14.07 6.03 -6.85
CA ASP A 45 15.12 6.08 -7.87
C ASP A 45 16.32 5.18 -7.55
N GLU A 46 16.54 4.84 -6.28
CA GLU A 46 17.57 3.91 -5.84
C GLU A 46 17.12 2.44 -5.87
N ASN A 47 15.91 2.16 -6.36
CA ASN A 47 15.25 0.84 -6.34
C ASN A 47 14.99 0.31 -4.92
N LYS A 48 14.82 1.18 -3.93
CA LYS A 48 14.39 0.81 -2.58
C LYS A 48 12.89 1.05 -2.44
N PRO A 49 12.18 0.32 -1.55
CA PRO A 49 10.77 0.59 -1.29
C PRO A 49 10.53 2.07 -0.99
N GLN A 50 9.66 2.69 -1.78
CA GLN A 50 9.40 4.12 -1.66
C GLN A 50 8.71 4.39 -0.32
N ARG A 51 9.30 5.28 0.47
CA ARG A 51 8.77 5.69 1.77
C ARG A 51 7.83 6.86 1.60
N PHE A 52 6.58 6.66 2.00
CA PHE A 52 5.58 7.72 2.12
C PHE A 52 5.37 8.06 3.60
N HIS A 53 4.95 9.29 3.90
CA HIS A 53 4.72 9.78 5.26
C HIS A 53 3.23 9.96 5.59
N SER A 54 2.36 9.70 4.62
CA SER A 54 0.92 9.64 4.81
C SER A 54 0.26 8.81 3.72
N VAL A 55 -0.94 8.31 4.01
CA VAL A 55 -1.83 7.71 3.00
C VAL A 55 -2.11 8.69 1.85
N GLU A 56 -2.20 9.99 2.15
CA GLU A 56 -2.46 11.02 1.15
C GLU A 56 -1.31 11.17 0.14
N GLN A 57 -0.05 11.05 0.58
CA GLN A 57 1.08 11.08 -0.34
C GLN A 57 1.06 9.90 -1.33
N VAL A 58 0.60 8.72 -0.90
CA VAL A 58 0.42 7.58 -1.81
C VAL A 58 -0.67 7.88 -2.83
N LYS A 59 -1.80 8.46 -2.40
CA LYS A 59 -2.91 8.83 -3.30
C LYS A 59 -2.45 9.85 -4.34
N LEU A 60 -1.73 10.88 -3.93
CA LEU A 60 -1.17 11.89 -4.83
C LEU A 60 -0.14 11.32 -5.81
N ALA A 61 0.63 10.31 -5.40
CA ALA A 61 1.60 9.65 -6.29
C ALA A 61 0.95 8.81 -7.40
N LEU A 62 -0.34 8.48 -7.27
CA LEU A 62 -1.12 7.64 -8.18
C LEU A 62 -2.43 8.32 -8.62
N ASP A 63 -2.47 9.66 -8.63
CA ASP A 63 -3.66 10.49 -8.83
C ASP A 63 -4.23 10.52 -10.27
N ARG A 64 -3.46 10.05 -11.25
CA ARG A 64 -3.83 10.01 -12.67
C ARG A 64 -4.26 8.64 -13.15
N CYS A 65 -3.94 7.57 -12.41
CA CYS A 65 -4.35 6.22 -12.76
C CYS A 65 -5.70 5.85 -12.12
N SER A 66 -6.31 4.79 -12.63
CA SER A 66 -7.50 4.21 -12.02
C SER A 66 -7.11 3.12 -11.01
N ILE A 67 -7.65 3.19 -9.79
CA ILE A 67 -7.44 2.16 -8.76
C ILE A 67 -8.78 1.50 -8.46
N TYR A 68 -8.89 0.18 -8.70
CA TYR A 68 -10.15 -0.53 -8.52
C TYR A 68 -10.48 -0.82 -7.05
N LYS A 69 -9.49 -1.24 -6.27
CA LYS A 69 -9.60 -1.47 -4.82
C LYS A 69 -8.37 -0.88 -4.14
N ALA A 70 -8.57 -0.24 -2.98
CA ALA A 70 -7.46 0.20 -2.15
C ALA A 70 -7.73 -0.08 -0.68
N PHE A 71 -6.68 -0.49 0.03
CA PHE A 71 -6.75 -0.82 1.44
C PHE A 71 -5.57 -0.23 2.20
N LEU A 72 -5.81 0.21 3.43
CA LEU A 72 -4.79 0.46 4.44
C LEU A 72 -4.66 -0.79 5.30
N VAL A 73 -3.46 -1.35 5.38
CA VAL A 73 -3.14 -2.52 6.18
C VAL A 73 -2.23 -2.09 7.31
N HIS A 74 -2.63 -2.37 8.55
CA HIS A 74 -1.83 -2.16 9.75
C HIS A 74 -1.55 -3.50 10.41
N GLN A 75 -0.28 -3.78 10.70
CA GLN A 75 0.13 -4.96 11.44
C GLN A 75 0.55 -4.53 12.84
N SER A 76 -0.14 -5.05 13.85
CA SER A 76 0.21 -4.77 15.25
C SER A 76 1.41 -5.60 15.70
N ALA A 77 2.33 -5.00 16.46
CA ALA A 77 3.43 -5.68 17.15
C ALA A 77 3.02 -6.29 18.52
N TYR A 78 1.71 -6.40 18.78
CA TYR A 78 1.15 -6.77 20.09
C TYR A 78 1.80 -8.01 20.72
N ASP A 79 1.97 -9.08 19.94
CA ASP A 79 2.49 -10.35 20.46
C ASP A 79 3.94 -10.25 20.93
N GLU A 80 4.75 -9.38 20.30
CA GLU A 80 6.16 -9.13 20.65
C GLU A 80 6.28 -8.31 21.94
N MET A 81 5.37 -7.36 22.15
CA MET A 81 5.39 -6.49 23.32
C MET A 81 4.79 -7.14 24.58
N CYS A 82 3.93 -8.15 24.42
CA CYS A 82 3.23 -8.81 25.54
C CYS A 82 3.75 -10.22 25.87
N GLY A 83 4.76 -10.73 25.14
CA GLY A 83 5.41 -12.02 25.44
C GLY A 83 4.47 -13.23 25.28
N GLY A 84 3.49 -13.12 24.38
CA GLY A 84 2.50 -14.17 24.12
C GLY A 84 3.14 -15.40 23.43
N PRO A 85 2.62 -16.61 23.67
CA PRO A 85 3.23 -17.85 23.16
C PRO A 85 3.04 -18.06 21.65
N ASP A 86 2.08 -17.37 21.01
CA ASP A 86 1.75 -17.56 19.60
C ASP A 86 1.61 -16.21 18.86
N LYS A 87 2.18 -16.11 17.65
CA LYS A 87 1.90 -15.00 16.72
C LYS A 87 0.48 -15.16 16.18
N VAL A 88 -0.42 -14.31 16.61
CA VAL A 88 -1.78 -14.24 16.06
C VAL A 88 -1.77 -13.26 14.89
N ASP A 89 -2.53 -13.53 13.83
CA ASP A 89 -2.68 -12.57 12.73
C ASP A 89 -3.49 -11.35 13.22
N ASN A 90 -2.77 -10.34 13.70
CA ASN A 90 -3.30 -9.08 14.19
C ASN A 90 -3.37 -8.03 13.07
N THR A 91 -3.54 -8.47 11.82
CA THR A 91 -3.61 -7.57 10.67
C THR A 91 -4.98 -6.90 10.58
N LEU A 92 -5.00 -5.57 10.65
CA LEU A 92 -6.18 -4.77 10.37
C LEU A 92 -6.14 -4.29 8.91
N LYS A 93 -7.09 -4.74 8.08
CA LYS A 93 -7.27 -4.31 6.69
C LYS A 93 -8.50 -3.40 6.57
N VAL A 94 -8.28 -2.11 6.28
CA VAL A 94 -9.31 -1.08 6.17
C VAL A 94 -9.47 -0.66 4.71
N PRO A 95 -10.68 -0.70 4.12
CA PRO A 95 -10.89 -0.16 2.77
C PRO A 95 -10.73 1.36 2.77
N LEU A 96 -9.96 1.89 1.80
CA LEU A 96 -9.73 3.33 1.64
C LEU A 96 -10.78 4.03 0.78
N PHE A 97 -11.55 3.24 0.01
CA PHE A 97 -12.75 3.69 -0.68
C PHE A 97 -13.95 2.96 -0.07
N VAL A 98 -14.97 3.70 0.33
CA VAL A 98 -16.27 3.13 0.69
C VAL A 98 -17.16 3.25 -0.55
N PRO A 99 -17.55 2.15 -1.21
CA PRO A 99 -18.59 2.24 -2.23
C PRO A 99 -19.89 2.59 -1.51
N GLY A 100 -20.43 3.81 -1.73
CA GLY A 100 -21.78 4.14 -1.29
C GLY A 100 -22.05 5.50 -0.66
N VAL A 101 -21.32 6.57 -0.99
CA VAL A 101 -21.87 7.93 -0.85
C VAL A 101 -21.56 8.68 -2.14
N ALA A 102 -22.54 8.65 -3.05
CA ALA A 102 -22.64 9.56 -4.18
C ALA A 102 -23.24 10.89 -3.72
#